data_AF-A0A7X7IDU2-F1
#
_entry.id   AF-A0A7X7IDU2-F1
#
_cell.length_a   1.000
_cell.length_b   1.000
_cell.length_c   1.000
_cell.angle_alpha   90.00
_cell.angle_beta   90.00
_cell.angle_gamma   90.00
#
_symmetry.space_group_name_H-M   'P 1'
#
loop_
_entity.id
_entity.type
_entity.pdbx_description
1 polymer ?
#
loop_
_entity_poly.entity_id
_entity_poly.type
_entity_poly.pdbx_seq_one_letter_code
_entity_poly.pdbx_strand_id
1 'polypeptide(L)'
;MDECVHYARLSVPSFTKRLKEHPVGYIPLGTLEWHGLHNVLGADGLQAEGIFTRAAKRFGGIVFPPLYLGPDRIEAGPEGTTLIGMDYSD
;
A
#
# COMPACT_ATOMS: atom_id res chain seq x y z
N MET A 1 -1.43 23.58 -6.53
CA MET A 1 -1.76 22.16 -6.70
C MET A 1 -0.68 21.38 -5.99
N ASP A 2 -1.05 20.42 -5.13
CA ASP A 2 -0.07 19.53 -4.50
C ASP A 2 0.75 18.80 -5.57
N GLU A 3 2.05 18.71 -5.36
CA GLU A 3 2.94 18.03 -6.31
C GLU A 3 2.60 16.53 -6.38
N CYS A 4 2.44 16.00 -7.60
CA CYS A 4 2.16 14.58 -7.80
C CYS A 4 3.41 13.74 -7.49
N VAL A 5 3.26 12.74 -6.60
CA VAL A 5 4.34 11.81 -6.21
C VAL A 5 4.08 10.37 -6.65
N HIS A 6 2.87 10.05 -7.11
CA HIS A 6 2.47 8.68 -7.45
C HIS A 6 2.87 8.35 -8.87
N TYR A 7 3.69 7.30 -9.05
CA TYR A 7 4.23 6.85 -10.32
C TYR A 7 3.16 6.75 -11.41
N ALA A 8 2.02 6.12 -11.11
CA ALA A 8 0.91 5.91 -12.03
C ALA A 8 0.26 7.20 -12.58
N ARG A 9 0.60 8.36 -12.00
CA ARG A 9 0.05 9.67 -12.36
C ARG A 9 1.11 10.64 -12.87
N LEU A 10 2.37 10.22 -12.98
CA LEU A 10 3.46 11.04 -13.50
C LEU A 10 3.50 10.97 -15.03
N SER A 11 3.65 12.13 -15.67
CA SER A 11 4.14 12.19 -17.04
C SER A 11 5.62 11.84 -17.09
N VAL A 12 6.12 11.39 -18.25
CA VAL A 12 7.54 11.06 -18.45
C VAL A 12 8.48 12.21 -18.01
N PRO A 13 8.25 13.49 -18.38
CA PRO A 13 9.11 14.58 -17.91
C PRO A 13 9.12 14.73 -16.38
N SER A 14 7.95 14.58 -15.73
CA SER A 14 7.83 14.69 -14.27
C SER A 14 8.54 13.54 -13.56
N PHE A 15 8.41 12.32 -14.10
CA PHE A 15 9.13 11.15 -13.62
C PHE A 15 10.65 11.35 -13.71
N THR A 16 11.16 11.75 -14.88
CA THR A 16 12.60 11.98 -15.08
C THR A 16 13.14 13.08 -14.17
N LYS A 17 12.39 14.17 -13.98
CA LYS A 17 12.77 15.25 -13.05
C LYS A 17 12.92 14.71 -11.63
N ARG A 18 11.88 14.05 -11.10
CA ARG A 18 11.88 13.47 -9.75
C ARG A 18 13.00 12.46 -9.54
N LEU A 19 13.22 11.58 -10.52
CA LEU A 19 14.28 10.58 -10.46
C LEU A 19 15.68 11.22 -10.38
N LYS A 20 15.89 12.35 -11.07
CA LYS A 20 17.16 13.10 -11.01
C LYS A 20 17.35 13.83 -9.67
N GLU A 21 16.28 14.42 -9.13
CA GLU A 21 16.32 15.16 -7.86
C GLU A 21 16.49 14.21 -6.67
N HIS A 22 15.72 13.11 -6.65
CA HIS A 22 15.68 12.14 -5.56
C HIS A 22 15.41 10.72 -6.10
N PRO A 23 16.45 9.91 -6.35
CA PRO A 23 16.32 8.57 -6.92
C PRO A 23 15.89 7.52 -5.88
N VAL A 24 14.81 7.80 -5.14
CA VAL A 24 14.24 6.91 -4.12
C VAL A 24 12.83 6.49 -4.54
N GLY A 25 12.58 5.19 -4.52
CA GLY A 25 11.26 4.61 -4.74
C GLY A 25 10.67 4.07 -3.45
N TYR A 26 9.40 4.41 -3.18
CA TYR A 26 8.61 3.82 -2.09
C TYR A 26 7.61 2.85 -2.69
N ILE A 27 7.65 1.59 -2.27
CA ILE A 27 6.73 0.55 -2.75
C ILE A 27 5.80 0.20 -1.60
N PRO A 28 4.53 0.66 -1.61
CA PRO A 28 3.55 0.24 -0.62
C PRO A 28 3.33 -1.26 -0.72
N LEU A 29 3.57 -1.98 0.37
CA LEU A 29 3.30 -3.40 0.50
C LEU A 29 2.25 -3.58 1.60
N GLY A 30 1.28 -4.44 1.35
CA GLY A 30 0.28 -4.81 2.34
C GLY A 30 -0.46 -6.06 1.93
N THR A 31 -1.55 -6.32 2.63
CA THR A 31 -2.37 -7.51 2.45
C THR A 31 -3.83 -7.10 2.26
N LEU A 32 -4.61 -7.96 1.58
CA LEU A 32 -6.07 -7.86 1.54
C LEU A 32 -6.62 -8.90 2.51
N GLU A 33 -6.96 -8.47 3.71
CA GLU A 33 -7.46 -9.38 4.76
C GLU A 33 -8.42 -8.70 5.73
N TRP A 34 -9.10 -9.51 6.54
CA TRP A 34 -10.06 -9.03 7.50
C TRP A 34 -9.38 -8.19 8.59
N HIS A 35 -9.92 -6.99 8.78
CA HIS A 35 -9.43 -6.00 9.74
C HIS A 35 -10.52 -5.58 10.76
N GLY A 36 -11.49 -6.47 11.01
CA GLY A 36 -12.67 -6.18 11.84
C GLY A 36 -13.73 -5.38 11.07
N LEU A 37 -14.97 -5.38 11.57
CA LEU A 37 -16.12 -4.78 10.89
C LEU A 37 -16.01 -3.26 10.62
N HIS A 38 -15.14 -2.57 11.35
CA HIS A 38 -14.98 -1.12 11.27
C HIS A 38 -13.92 -0.69 10.26
N ASN A 39 -13.15 -1.62 9.69
CA ASN A 39 -12.01 -1.31 8.84
C ASN A 39 -12.13 -1.98 7.46
N VAL A 40 -11.34 -1.49 6.50
CA VAL A 40 -11.32 -1.99 5.12
C VAL A 40 -10.29 -3.10 4.96
N LEU A 41 -10.52 -4.00 4.00
CA LEU A 41 -9.65 -5.16 3.79
C LEU A 41 -8.21 -4.80 3.41
N GLY A 42 -8.00 -3.66 2.76
CA GLY A 42 -6.67 -3.20 2.32
C GLY A 42 -6.00 -2.23 3.30
N ALA A 43 -6.34 -2.29 4.59
CA ALA A 43 -5.84 -1.35 5.59
C ALA A 43 -4.30 -1.20 5.55
N ASP A 44 -3.56 -2.30 5.47
CA ASP A 44 -2.09 -2.28 5.43
C ASP A 44 -1.55 -1.48 4.24
N GLY A 45 -2.03 -1.81 3.04
CA GLY A 45 -1.59 -1.17 1.80
C GLY A 45 -1.96 0.32 1.76
N LEU A 46 -3.17 0.66 2.23
CA LEU A 46 -3.66 2.05 2.26
C LEU A 46 -2.88 2.91 3.26
N GLN A 47 -2.57 2.37 4.44
CA GLN A 47 -1.77 3.06 5.45
C GLN A 47 -0.33 3.25 4.96
N ALA A 48 0.28 2.20 4.39
CA ALA A 48 1.61 2.27 3.80
C ALA A 48 1.68 3.32 2.67
N GLU A 49 0.72 3.31 1.74
CA GLU A 49 0.65 4.31 0.66
C GLU A 49 0.51 5.73 1.24
N GLY A 50 -0.36 5.94 2.22
CA GLY A 50 -0.54 7.24 2.87
C GLY A 50 0.73 7.76 3.54
N ILE A 51 1.47 6.89 4.24
CA ILE A 51 2.76 7.24 4.85
C ILE A 51 3.79 7.58 3.78
N PHE A 52 3.91 6.77 2.73
CA PHE A 52 4.86 6.97 1.65
C PHE A 52 4.55 8.22 0.82
N THR A 53 3.29 8.55 0.60
CA THR A 53 2.91 9.84 -0.02
C THR A 53 3.36 11.02 0.83
N ARG A 54 3.20 10.96 2.16
CA ARG A 54 3.70 12.02 3.05
C ARG A 54 5.22 12.11 3.04
N ALA A 55 5.91 10.96 3.05
CA ALA A 55 7.37 10.91 2.98
C ALA A 55 7.90 11.46 1.66
N ALA A 56 7.35 11.03 0.51
CA ALA A 56 7.75 11.47 -0.81
C ALA A 56 7.50 12.97 -1.03
N LYS A 57 6.39 13.52 -0.49
CA LYS A 57 6.12 14.96 -0.52
C LYS A 57 7.10 15.76 0.34
N ARG A 58 7.55 15.22 1.47
CA ARG A 58 8.42 15.93 2.43
C ARG A 58 9.91 15.82 2.11
N PHE A 59 10.35 14.67 1.62
CA PHE A 59 11.77 14.32 1.49
C PHE A 59 12.17 13.97 0.04
N GLY A 60 11.22 13.97 -0.90
CA GLY A 60 11.44 13.57 -2.27
C GLY A 60 11.29 12.07 -2.50
N GLY A 61 11.34 11.68 -3.78
CA GLY A 61 11.14 10.32 -4.27
C GLY A 61 9.80 10.11 -4.99
N ILE A 62 9.50 8.86 -5.30
CA ILE A 62 8.36 8.42 -6.11
C ILE A 62 7.65 7.27 -5.42
N VAL A 63 6.33 7.36 -5.26
CA VAL A 63 5.48 6.30 -4.68
C VAL A 63 4.98 5.41 -5.82
N PHE A 64 5.32 4.12 -5.75
CA PHE A 64 4.86 3.12 -6.70
C PHE A 64 3.42 2.68 -6.39
N PRO A 65 2.72 2.05 -7.35
CA PRO A 65 1.43 1.43 -7.08
C PRO A 65 1.55 0.40 -5.93
N PRO A 66 0.55 0.32 -5.02
CA PRO A 66 0.55 -0.68 -3.96
C PRO A 66 0.60 -2.11 -4.50
N LEU A 67 1.34 -2.98 -3.81
CA LEU A 67 1.30 -4.43 -4.02
C LEU A 67 0.62 -5.10 -2.83
N TYR A 68 -0.43 -5.85 -3.11
CA TYR A 68 -1.11 -6.68 -2.11
C TYR A 68 -0.60 -8.12 -2.22
N LEU A 69 0.11 -8.59 -1.21
CA LEU A 69 0.88 -9.84 -1.25
C LEU A 69 0.39 -10.84 -0.20
N GLY A 70 -0.53 -11.71 -0.60
CA GLY A 70 -1.04 -12.79 0.24
C GLY A 70 -1.69 -12.32 1.54
N PRO A 71 -2.44 -13.19 2.22
CA PRO A 71 -2.90 -12.95 3.60
C PRO A 71 -1.75 -13.11 4.60
N ASP A 72 -1.78 -12.40 5.74
CA ASP A 72 -0.78 -12.55 6.81
C ASP A 72 -0.84 -13.97 7.40
N ARG A 73 -2.06 -14.42 7.72
CA ARG A 73 -2.32 -15.75 8.28
C ARG A 73 -3.51 -16.41 7.59
N ILE A 74 -3.34 -17.71 7.32
CA ILE A 74 -4.40 -18.60 6.80
C ILE A 74 -4.61 -19.71 7.81
N GLU A 75 -5.84 -19.90 8.28
CA GLU A 75 -6.23 -21.01 9.14
C GLU A 75 -7.41 -21.79 8.56
N ALA A 76 -7.51 -23.07 8.92
CA ALA A 76 -8.67 -23.89 8.58
C ALA A 76 -9.84 -23.53 9.49
N GLY A 77 -10.96 -23.15 8.90
CA GLY A 77 -12.21 -22.88 9.59
C GLY A 77 -13.15 -24.10 9.62
N PRO A 78 -14.31 -23.97 10.29
CA PRO A 78 -15.35 -25.00 10.31
C PRO A 78 -15.80 -25.39 8.90
N GLU A 79 -16.22 -26.64 8.73
CA GLU A 79 -16.79 -27.14 7.46
C GLU A 79 -15.87 -27.00 6.24
N GLY A 80 -14.55 -26.95 6.44
CA GLY A 80 -13.57 -26.82 5.35
C GLY A 80 -13.46 -25.40 4.78
N THR A 81 -13.93 -24.40 5.52
CA THR A 81 -13.70 -22.99 5.21
C THR A 81 -12.25 -22.58 5.48
N THR A 82 -11.84 -21.44 4.92
CA THR A 82 -10.52 -20.84 5.15
C THR A 82 -10.72 -19.49 5.83
N LEU A 83 -10.06 -19.28 6.96
CA LEU A 83 -10.04 -18.02 7.69
C LEU A 83 -8.76 -17.25 7.35
N ILE A 84 -8.90 -15.97 7.05
CA ILE A 84 -7.83 -15.08 6.61
C ILE A 84 -7.76 -13.83 7.50
N GLY A 85 -6.55 -13.42 7.91
CA GLY A 85 -6.39 -12.24 8.75
C GLY A 85 -7.18 -12.40 10.05
N MET A 86 -7.93 -11.39 10.48
CA MET A 86 -8.71 -11.47 11.73
C MET A 86 -10.04 -12.24 11.63
N ASP A 87 -10.27 -13.06 10.60
CA ASP A 87 -11.49 -13.89 10.48
C ASP A 87 -11.73 -14.84 11.67
N TYR A 88 -10.67 -15.17 12.42
CA TYR A 88 -10.75 -15.99 13.65
C TYR A 88 -10.98 -15.18 14.93
N SER A 89 -10.97 -13.85 14.84
CA SER A 89 -11.14 -12.97 16.00
C SER A 89 -12.63 -12.67 16.17
N ASP A 90 -13.22 -13.23 17.22
CA ASP A 90 -14.62 -13.02 17.64
C ASP A 90 -14.97 -11.53 17.85
#